data_AF-A0A1E4JEN4-F1
#
_entry.id   AF-A0A1E4JEN4-F1
#
_cell.length_a   1.000
_cell.length_b   1.000
_cell.length_c   1.000
_cell.angle_alpha   90.00
_cell.angle_beta   90.00
_cell.angle_gamma   90.00
#
_symmetry.space_group_name_H-M   'P 1'
#
loop_
_entity.id
_entity.type
_entity.pdbx_description
1 polymer ?
#
loop_
_entity_poly.entity_id
_entity_poly.type
_entity_poly.pdbx_seq_one_letter_code
_entity_poly.pdbx_strand_id
1 'polypeptide(L)'
;MAEEQLPGKDDVSIADLLVRLVDETDDFVRAELGLFRAQALRRLTRSRGALAMALIGIVIVQASVIALLVGLIFALAPHVGPLAATLIVLAVALGIAGMLIATAWRQIREAFLPEEPDA
;
A
#
# COMPACT_ATOMS: atom_id res chain seq x y z
N MET A 1 -37.07 -60.44 -24.93
CA MET A 1 -36.24 -60.03 -23.77
C MET A 1 -35.02 -59.34 -24.35
N ALA A 2 -35.17 -58.07 -24.74
CA ALA A 2 -34.05 -57.24 -25.18
C ALA A 2 -33.65 -56.44 -23.95
N GLU A 3 -32.48 -56.76 -23.39
CA GLU A 3 -31.91 -56.03 -22.27
C GLU A 3 -31.66 -54.58 -22.70
N GLU A 4 -32.35 -53.69 -22.00
CA GLU A 4 -32.15 -52.25 -22.02
C GLU A 4 -30.70 -51.98 -21.59
N GLN A 5 -29.82 -51.72 -22.56
CA GLN A 5 -28.46 -51.23 -22.30
C GLN A 5 -28.58 -49.82 -21.71
N LEU A 6 -28.66 -49.76 -20.40
CA LEU A 6 -28.50 -48.53 -19.64
C LEU A 6 -27.04 -48.06 -19.82
N PRO A 7 -26.80 -46.83 -20.31
CA PRO A 7 -25.44 -46.30 -20.43
C PRO A 7 -24.81 -46.29 -19.03
N GLY A 8 -23.68 -47.00 -18.92
CA GLY A 8 -22.92 -47.19 -17.69
C GLY A 8 -22.66 -45.86 -17.01
N LYS A 9 -23.07 -45.79 -15.76
CA LYS A 9 -22.92 -44.65 -14.85
C LYS A 9 -21.53 -44.66 -14.19
N ASP A 10 -20.48 -44.87 -14.98
CA ASP A 10 -19.09 -44.97 -14.50
C ASP A 10 -18.24 -44.11 -15.47
N ASP A 11 -17.41 -43.14 -15.09
CA ASP A 11 -17.00 -42.58 -13.82
C ASP A 11 -16.52 -41.17 -14.18
N VAL A 12 -17.26 -40.12 -13.82
CA VAL A 12 -16.60 -38.80 -13.75
C VAL A 12 -15.69 -38.88 -12.55
N SER A 13 -14.41 -39.14 -12.79
CA SER A 13 -13.42 -39.31 -11.75
C SER A 13 -13.36 -38.05 -10.89
N ILE A 14 -13.23 -38.21 -9.57
CA ILE A 14 -12.98 -37.08 -8.66
C ILE A 14 -11.76 -36.28 -9.11
N ALA A 15 -10.79 -36.94 -9.77
CA ALA A 15 -9.66 -36.28 -10.39
C ALA A 15 -10.08 -35.28 -11.49
N ASP A 16 -11.07 -35.62 -12.32
CA ASP A 16 -11.56 -34.75 -13.41
C ASP A 16 -12.31 -33.52 -12.86
N LEU A 17 -13.00 -33.68 -11.73
CA LEU A 17 -13.67 -32.56 -11.04
C LEU A 17 -12.65 -31.61 -10.39
N LEU A 18 -11.56 -32.15 -9.82
CA LEU A 18 -10.49 -31.33 -9.24
C LEU A 18 -9.69 -30.57 -10.31
N VAL A 19 -9.41 -31.20 -11.45
CA VAL A 19 -8.76 -30.53 -12.59
C VAL A 19 -9.63 -29.39 -13.11
N ARG A 20 -10.95 -29.62 -13.25
CA ARG A 20 -11.89 -28.55 -13.63
C ARG A 20 -11.99 -27.42 -12.61
N LEU A 21 -11.98 -27.74 -11.31
CA LEU A 21 -12.03 -26.73 -10.26
C LEU A 21 -10.76 -25.86 -10.27
N VAL A 22 -9.59 -26.46 -10.51
CA VAL A 22 -8.32 -25.72 -10.65
C VAL A 22 -8.33 -24.81 -11.88
N ASP A 23 -8.79 -25.31 -13.02
CA ASP A 23 -8.91 -24.50 -14.24
C ASP A 23 -9.92 -23.35 -14.06
N GLU A 24 -11.08 -23.61 -13.44
CA GLU A 24 -12.06 -22.57 -13.13
C GLU A 24 -11.51 -21.53 -12.13
N THR A 25 -10.64 -21.92 -11.20
CA THR A 25 -10.01 -20.96 -10.28
C THR A 25 -9.01 -20.03 -10.94
N ASP A 26 -8.23 -20.47 -11.94
CA ASP A 26 -7.31 -19.57 -12.65
C ASP A 26 -8.08 -18.48 -13.42
N ASP A 27 -9.14 -18.89 -14.12
CA ASP A 27 -10.01 -17.95 -14.84
C ASP A 27 -10.76 -17.01 -13.89
N PHE A 28 -11.24 -17.52 -12.75
CA PHE A 28 -11.87 -16.71 -11.70
C PHE A 28 -10.89 -15.69 -11.10
N VAL A 29 -9.66 -16.09 -10.77
CA VAL A 29 -8.62 -15.21 -10.25
C VAL A 29 -8.27 -14.12 -11.26
N ARG A 30 -8.14 -14.46 -12.55
CA ARG A 30 -7.88 -13.49 -13.62
C ARG A 30 -9.05 -12.51 -13.79
N ALA A 31 -10.29 -12.98 -13.69
CA ALA A 31 -11.48 -12.14 -13.76
C ALA A 31 -11.54 -11.16 -12.58
N GLU A 32 -11.24 -11.62 -11.36
CA GLU A 32 -11.25 -10.79 -10.16
C GLU A 32 -10.12 -9.74 -10.18
N LEU A 33 -8.92 -10.13 -10.63
CA LEU A 33 -7.82 -9.20 -10.93
C LEU A 33 -8.23 -8.15 -11.98
N GLY A 34 -8.95 -8.57 -13.01
CA GLY A 34 -9.51 -7.70 -14.04
C GLY A 34 -10.51 -6.69 -13.46
N LEU A 35 -11.42 -7.14 -12.60
CA LEU A 35 -12.38 -6.29 -11.90
C LEU A 35 -11.69 -5.29 -10.97
N PHE A 36 -10.71 -5.74 -10.17
CA PHE A 36 -9.94 -4.88 -9.28
C PHE A 36 -9.19 -3.80 -10.05
N ARG A 37 -8.57 -4.18 -11.17
CA ARG A 37 -7.89 -3.27 -12.08
C ARG A 37 -8.86 -2.27 -12.70
N ALA A 38 -10.01 -2.72 -13.19
CA ALA A 38 -11.02 -1.85 -13.80
C ALA A 38 -11.62 -0.86 -12.79
N GLN A 39 -11.87 -1.29 -11.55
CA GLN A 39 -12.34 -0.42 -10.48
C GLN A 39 -11.27 0.60 -10.07
N ALA A 40 -10.01 0.17 -9.93
CA ALA A 40 -8.88 1.06 -9.64
C ALA A 40 -8.72 2.12 -10.74
N LEU A 41 -8.77 1.74 -12.01
CA LEU A 41 -8.68 2.67 -13.14
C LEU A 41 -9.90 3.60 -13.22
N ARG A 42 -11.12 3.11 -12.97
CA ARG A 42 -12.32 3.96 -12.92
C ARG A 42 -12.24 4.99 -11.80
N ARG A 43 -11.79 4.59 -10.61
CA ARG A 43 -11.57 5.52 -9.49
C ARG A 43 -10.50 6.55 -9.86
N LEU A 44 -9.37 6.11 -10.41
CA LEU A 44 -8.26 6.98 -10.81
C LEU A 44 -8.65 7.99 -11.89
N THR A 45 -9.42 7.58 -12.89
CA THR A 45 -9.90 8.44 -13.98
C THR A 45 -10.96 9.43 -13.50
N ARG A 46 -11.85 9.02 -12.58
CA ARG A 46 -12.83 9.92 -11.93
C ARG A 46 -12.16 10.92 -10.99
N SER A 47 -11.05 10.55 -10.35
CA SER A 47 -10.34 11.35 -9.35
C SER A 47 -9.11 12.07 -9.87
N ARG A 48 -8.88 12.18 -11.19
CA ARG A 48 -7.69 12.84 -11.76
C ARG A 48 -7.49 14.26 -11.20
N GLY A 49 -8.58 15.02 -11.04
CA GLY A 49 -8.53 16.35 -10.43
C GLY A 49 -8.12 16.32 -8.96
N ALA A 50 -8.71 15.41 -8.16
CA ALA A 50 -8.36 15.23 -6.76
C ALA A 50 -6.92 14.73 -6.58
N LEU A 51 -6.44 13.85 -7.46
CA LEU A 51 -5.06 13.37 -7.46
C LEU A 51 -4.08 14.50 -7.81
N ALA A 52 -4.39 15.31 -8.82
CA ALA A 52 -3.58 16.48 -9.17
C ALA A 52 -3.51 17.48 -8.00
N MET A 53 -4.65 17.77 -7.35
CA MET A 53 -4.69 18.61 -6.16
C MET A 53 -3.88 18.02 -5.00
N ALA A 54 -3.97 16.70 -4.76
CA ALA A 54 -3.18 16.04 -3.73
C ALA A 54 -1.68 16.10 -4.02
N LEU A 55 -1.25 15.85 -5.25
CA LEU A 55 0.16 15.94 -5.66
C LEU A 55 0.69 17.37 -5.49
N ILE A 56 -0.06 18.38 -5.96
CA ILE A 56 0.29 19.79 -5.78
C ILE A 56 0.37 20.12 -4.29
N GLY A 57 -0.61 19.67 -3.50
CA GLY A 57 -0.61 19.86 -2.05
C GLY A 57 0.63 19.27 -1.37
N ILE A 58 1.02 18.03 -1.71
CA ILE A 58 2.23 17.38 -1.19
C ILE A 58 3.47 18.21 -1.54
N VAL A 59 3.58 18.68 -2.78
CA VAL A 59 4.71 19.52 -3.21
C VAL A 59 4.75 20.84 -2.44
N ILE A 60 3.60 21.49 -2.24
CA ILE A 60 3.51 22.73 -1.47
C ILE A 60 3.89 22.49 0.00
N VAL A 61 3.35 21.46 0.64
CA VAL A 61 3.69 21.10 2.02
C VAL A 61 5.20 20.85 2.16
N GLN A 62 5.79 20.11 1.24
CA GLN A 62 7.23 19.86 1.22
C GLN A 62 8.03 21.18 1.09
N ALA A 63 7.63 22.05 0.16
CA ALA A 63 8.26 23.35 -0.03
C ALA A 63 8.12 24.25 1.21
N SER A 64 6.97 24.23 1.88
CA SER A 64 6.74 24.96 3.13
C SER A 64 7.62 24.46 4.26
N VAL A 65 7.84 23.14 4.39
CA VAL A 65 8.78 22.58 5.37
C VAL A 65 10.19 23.07 5.11
N ILE A 66 10.66 23.06 3.85
CA ILE A 66 11.99 23.59 3.49
C ILE A 66 12.08 25.07 3.84
N ALA A 67 11.09 25.88 3.47
CA ALA A 67 11.07 27.31 3.75
C ALA A 67 11.07 27.60 5.26
N LEU A 68 10.33 26.82 6.06
CA LEU A 68 10.31 26.92 7.52
C LEU A 68 11.69 26.62 8.13
N LEU A 69 12.37 25.57 7.67
CA LEU A 69 13.73 25.23 8.12
C LEU A 69 14.73 26.34 7.78
N VAL A 70 14.66 26.89 6.56
CA VAL A 70 15.50 28.04 6.15
C VAL A 70 15.23 29.26 7.03
N GLY A 71 13.96 29.59 7.28
CA GLY A 71 13.57 30.67 8.17
C GLY A 71 14.12 30.48 9.60
N LEU A 72 14.07 29.26 10.12
CA LEU A 72 14.62 28.93 11.43
C LEU A 72 16.15 29.10 11.48
N ILE A 73 16.86 28.69 10.42
CA ILE A 73 18.31 28.90 10.30
C ILE A 73 18.63 30.40 10.33
N PHE A 74 17.90 31.23 9.58
CA PHE A 74 18.10 32.68 9.57
C PHE A 74 17.76 33.34 10.90
N ALA A 75 16.74 32.85 11.61
CA ALA A 75 16.41 33.35 12.95
C ALA A 75 17.51 33.01 13.97
N LEU A 76 18.16 31.85 13.84
CA LEU A 76 19.15 31.36 14.80
C LEU A 76 20.58 31.83 14.47
N ALA A 77 20.90 32.06 13.20
CA ALA A 77 22.23 32.44 12.72
C ALA A 77 22.84 33.65 13.44
N PRO A 78 22.11 34.73 13.79
CA PRO A 78 22.67 35.86 14.53
C PRO A 78 23.16 35.51 15.94
N HIS A 79 22.65 34.43 16.54
CA HIS A 79 22.94 34.07 17.92
C HIS A 79 24.11 33.08 18.06
N VAL A 80 24.22 32.12 17.13
CA VAL A 80 25.20 31.02 17.21
C VAL A 80 26.15 30.96 16.01
N GLY A 81 25.94 31.81 15.01
CA GLY A 81 26.63 31.77 13.73
C GLY A 81 25.96 30.85 12.71
N PRO A 82 26.19 31.08 11.39
CA PRO A 82 25.46 30.37 10.34
C PRO A 82 25.68 28.85 10.34
N LEU A 83 26.93 28.40 10.53
CA LEU A 83 27.25 26.97 10.53
C LEU A 83 26.70 26.23 11.74
N ALA A 84 26.73 26.84 12.93
CA ALA A 84 26.14 26.21 14.11
C ALA A 84 24.61 26.16 13.99
N ALA A 85 23.98 27.21 13.45
CA ALA A 85 22.54 27.24 13.22
C ALA A 85 22.08 26.11 12.28
N THR A 86 22.78 25.88 11.17
CA THR A 86 22.42 24.80 10.24
C THR A 86 22.57 23.42 10.89
N LEU A 87 23.65 23.19 11.64
CA LEU A 87 23.86 21.91 12.33
C LEU A 87 22.79 21.64 13.40
N ILE A 88 22.44 22.66 14.19
CA ILE A 88 21.39 22.55 15.21
C ILE A 88 20.04 22.23 14.57
N VAL A 89 19.64 22.99 13.55
CA VAL A 89 18.35 22.78 12.87
C VAL A 89 18.30 21.41 12.19
N LEU A 90 19.39 21.00 11.56
CA LEU A 90 19.51 19.67 10.95
C LEU A 90 19.35 18.56 11.98
N ALA A 91 20.07 18.65 13.11
CA ALA A 91 20.01 17.66 14.17
C ALA A 91 18.60 17.53 14.75
N VAL A 92 17.93 18.65 15.00
CA VAL A 92 16.54 18.67 15.49
C VAL A 92 15.58 18.07 14.46
N ALA A 93 15.68 18.47 13.18
CA ALA A 93 14.81 17.96 12.13
C ALA A 93 14.98 16.44 11.91
N LEU A 94 16.23 15.95 11.92
CA LEU A 94 16.52 14.52 11.84
C LEU A 94 16.03 13.75 13.08
N GLY A 95 16.14 14.34 14.27
CA GLY A 95 15.60 13.76 15.50
C GLY A 95 14.08 13.56 15.42
N ILE A 96 13.36 14.60 14.98
CA ILE A 96 11.90 14.52 14.78
C ILE A 96 11.55 13.48 13.71
N ALA A 97 12.22 13.53 12.55
CA ALA A 97 11.96 12.58 11.46
C ALA A 97 12.24 11.13 11.90
N GLY A 98 13.34 10.89 12.59
CA GLY A 98 13.69 9.57 13.14
C GLY A 98 12.65 9.07 14.14
N MET A 99 12.16 9.94 15.03
CA MET A 99 11.10 9.59 15.99
C MET A 99 9.81 9.19 15.26
N LEU A 100 9.37 9.98 14.27
CA LEU A 100 8.17 9.68 13.49
C LEU A 100 8.31 8.37 12.73
N ILE A 101 9.42 8.15 12.03
CA ILE A 101 9.69 6.90 11.31
C ILE A 101 9.70 5.71 12.26
N ALA A 102 10.32 5.83 13.43
CA ALA A 102 10.35 4.77 14.43
C ALA A 102 8.93 4.43 14.93
N THR A 103 8.09 5.43 15.22
CA THR A 103 6.70 5.20 15.64
C THR A 103 5.84 4.59 14.54
N ALA A 104 6.03 5.00 13.29
CA ALA A 104 5.34 4.42 12.15
C ALA A 104 5.75 2.96 11.94
N TRP A 105 7.05 2.66 12.04
CA TRP A 105 7.57 1.31 11.89
C TRP A 105 7.06 0.35 12.96
N ARG A 106 6.92 0.82 14.21
CA ARG A 106 6.34 0.03 15.31
C ARG A 106 4.89 -0.35 15.02
N GLN A 107 4.06 0.61 14.62
CA GLN A 107 2.66 0.37 14.26
C GLN A 107 2.51 -0.60 13.08
N ILE A 108 3.35 -0.47 12.05
CA ILE A 108 3.35 -1.38 10.91
C ILE A 108 3.71 -2.80 11.36
N ARG A 109 4.76 -2.96 12.17
CA ARG A 109 5.16 -4.30 12.66
C ARG A 109 4.07 -4.96 13.49
N GLU A 110 3.39 -4.21 14.34
CA GLU A 110 2.27 -4.72 15.15
C GLU A 110 1.10 -5.17 14.27
N ALA A 111 0.77 -4.42 13.21
CA ALA A 111 -0.30 -4.80 12.28
C ALA A 111 0.00 -6.03 11.40
N PHE A 112 1.27 -6.43 11.29
CA PHE A 112 1.70 -7.56 10.46
C PHE A 112 2.09 -8.82 11.26
N LEU A 113 2.05 -8.79 12.60
CA LEU A 113 2.20 -10.00 13.41
C LEU A 113 0.83 -10.70 13.50
N PRO A 114 0.71 -11.97 13.07
CA PRO A 114 -0.52 -12.73 13.31
C PRO A 114 -0.72 -12.83 14.82
N GLU A 115 -1.93 -12.49 15.28
CA GLU A 115 -2.36 -12.82 16.64
C GLU A 115 -2.10 -14.32 16.84
N GLU A 116 -1.14 -14.68 17.70
CA GLU A 116 -1.02 -16.06 18.15
C GLU A 116 -2.38 -16.39 18.78
N PRO A 117 -3.12 -17.40 18.28
CA PRO A 117 -4.32 -17.85 18.95
C PRO A 117 -3.88 -18.30 20.33
N ASP A 118 -4.37 -17.62 21.37
CA ASP A 118 -4.17 -18.01 22.76
C ASP A 118 -4.31 -19.54 22.90
N ALA A 119 -3.20 -20.20 23.21
CA ALA A 119 -3.09 -21.63 23.48
C ALA A 119 -3.08 -21.87 24.99
#